data_AF-A0A967TED3-F1
#
_entry.id   AF-A0A967TED3-F1
#
_cell.length_a   1.000
_cell.length_b   1.000
_cell.length_c   1.000
_cell.angle_alpha   90.00
_cell.angle_beta   90.00
_cell.angle_gamma   90.00
#
_symmetry.space_group_name_H-M   'P 1'
#
loop_
_entity.id
_entity.type
_entity.pdbx_description
1 polymer ?
#
loop_
_entity_poly.entity_id
_entity_poly.type
_entity_poly.pdbx_seq_one_letter_code
_entity_poly.pdbx_strand_id
1 'polypeptide(L)'
;EPLPTMEIADRMIEKTPGVTRFLDRLEEEGLVRRERCQDDRRMVHAWISDRGLELLAELDGPVERADRATIKGLSSRQVGRIVEALETVRRNAG
;
A
#
# COMPACT_ATOMS: atom_id res chain seq x y z
N GLU A 1 -7.40 11.93 -1.58
CA GLU A 1 -7.51 12.29 -3.00
C GLU A 1 -7.41 11.02 -3.83
N PRO A 2 -8.17 10.86 -4.92
CA PRO A 2 -8.12 9.65 -5.72
C PRO A 2 -6.82 9.58 -6.55
N LEU A 3 -6.39 8.36 -6.86
CA LEU A 3 -5.17 8.12 -7.63
C LEU A 3 -5.48 7.35 -8.92
N PRO A 4 -4.81 7.66 -10.04
CA PRO A 4 -4.82 6.81 -11.22
C PRO A 4 -4.35 5.40 -10.87
N THR A 5 -5.04 4.36 -11.36
CA THR A 5 -4.68 2.96 -11.09
C THR A 5 -3.23 2.63 -11.45
N MET A 6 -2.71 3.21 -12.54
CA MET A 6 -1.32 2.99 -12.95
C MET A 6 -0.32 3.63 -11.99
N GLU A 7 -0.67 4.77 -11.39
CA GLU A 7 0.18 5.41 -10.39
C GLU A 7 0.22 4.59 -9.09
N ILE A 8 -0.89 3.93 -8.73
CA ILE A 8 -0.88 2.98 -7.61
C ILE A 8 0.10 1.85 -7.90
N ALA A 9 0.11 1.32 -9.13
CA ALA A 9 1.04 0.28 -9.56
C ALA A 9 2.50 0.70 -9.42
N ASP A 10 2.83 1.93 -9.83
CA ASP A 10 4.18 2.48 -9.75
C ASP A 10 4.67 2.66 -8.31
N ARG A 11 3.73 2.85 -7.37
CA ARG A 11 4.01 2.98 -5.92
C ARG A 11 4.11 1.63 -5.21
N MET A 12 3.73 0.51 -5.83
CA MET A 12 3.82 -0.81 -5.22
C MET A 12 5.28 -1.29 -5.15
N ILE A 13 5.64 -1.97 -4.05
CA ILE A 13 6.96 -2.60 -3.90
C ILE A 13 7.11 -3.74 -4.92
N GLU A 14 6.03 -4.48 -5.18
CA GLU A 14 5.98 -5.52 -6.20
C GLU A 14 5.50 -4.94 -7.54
N LYS A 15 6.40 -4.82 -8.52
CA LYS A 15 6.11 -4.31 -9.87
C LYS A 15 5.39 -5.34 -10.79
N THR A 16 4.66 -6.29 -10.22
CA THR A 16 3.98 -7.36 -10.98
C THR A 16 2.67 -6.82 -11.57
N PRO A 17 2.20 -7.30 -12.75
CA PRO A 17 0.89 -6.95 -13.34
C PRO A 17 -0.36 -7.31 -12.51
N GLY A 18 -0.20 -7.63 -11.22
CA GLY A 18 -1.28 -8.00 -10.31
C GLY A 18 -2.10 -6.83 -9.76
N VAL A 19 -1.68 -5.57 -9.94
CA VAL A 19 -2.35 -4.40 -9.36
C VAL A 19 -3.83 -4.31 -9.72
N THR A 20 -4.21 -4.65 -10.95
CA THR A 20 -5.61 -4.63 -11.37
C THR A 20 -6.41 -5.66 -10.60
N ARG A 21 -5.91 -6.90 -10.48
CA ARG A 21 -6.58 -7.96 -9.70
C ARG A 21 -6.64 -7.62 -8.21
N PHE A 22 -5.62 -6.97 -7.69
CA PHE A 22 -5.60 -6.50 -6.31
C PHE A 22 -6.70 -5.45 -6.07
N LEU A 23 -6.80 -4.45 -6.96
CA LEU A 23 -7.85 -3.44 -6.90
C LEU A 23 -9.25 -4.01 -7.16
N ASP A 24 -9.38 -5.01 -8.04
CA ASP A 24 -10.65 -5.72 -8.27
C ASP A 24 -11.15 -6.33 -6.96
N ARG A 25 -10.27 -7.05 -6.24
CA ARG A 25 -10.62 -7.66 -4.96
C ARG A 25 -10.99 -6.62 -3.89
N LEU A 26 -10.24 -5.52 -3.80
CA LEU A 26 -10.55 -4.45 -2.84
C LEU A 26 -11.89 -3.78 -3.16
N GLU A 27 -12.26 -3.67 -4.44
CA GLU A 27 -13.57 -3.17 -4.86
C GLU A 27 -14.69 -4.17 -4.55
N GLU A 28 -14.49 -5.46 -4.79
CA GLU A 28 -15.42 -6.54 -4.40
C GLU A 28 -15.69 -6.56 -2.89
N GLU A 29 -14.66 -6.28 -2.08
CA GLU A 29 -14.78 -6.18 -0.62
C GLU A 29 -15.37 -4.82 -0.16
N GLY A 30 -15.60 -3.88 -1.08
CA GLY A 30 -16.16 -2.55 -0.81
C GLY A 30 -15.19 -1.58 -0.13
N LEU A 31 -13.89 -1.85 -0.17
CA LEU A 31 -12.82 -1.06 0.45
C LEU A 31 -12.28 0.03 -0.48
N VAL A 32 -12.45 -0.15 -1.79
CA VAL A 32 -12.08 0.81 -2.84
C VAL A 32 -13.24 0.98 -3.81
N ARG A 33 -13.34 2.15 -4.42
CA ARG A 33 -14.27 2.47 -5.50
C ARG A 33 -13.50 2.98 -6.71
N ARG A 34 -13.78 2.46 -7.91
CA ARG A 34 -13.13 2.93 -9.14
C ARG A 34 -14.09 3.72 -10.01
N GLU A 35 -13.63 4.86 -10.51
CA GLU A 35 -14.37 5.71 -11.44
C GLU A 35 -13.54 6.02 -12.67
N ARG A 36 -14.19 5.95 -13.84
CA ARG A 36 -13.56 6.38 -15.09
C ARG A 36 -13.56 7.91 -15.14
N CYS A 37 -12.42 8.48 -15.55
CA CYS A 37 -12.34 9.91 -15.79
C CYS A 37 -13.30 10.32 -16.93
N GLN A 38 -13.97 11.46 -16.78
CA GLN A 38 -14.87 11.98 -17.80
C GLN A 38 -14.11 12.55 -19.01
N ASP A 39 -12.93 13.14 -18.78
CA ASP A 39 -12.11 13.78 -19.82
C ASP A 39 -11.23 12.78 -20.60
N ASP A 40 -10.75 11.71 -19.95
CA ASP A 40 -10.12 10.55 -20.63
C ASP A 40 -10.71 9.24 -20.10
N ARG A 41 -11.62 8.64 -20.87
CA ARG A 41 -12.31 7.39 -20.52
C ARG A 41 -11.37 6.17 -20.39
N ARG A 42 -10.11 6.29 -20.83
CA ARG A 42 -9.06 5.28 -20.65
C ARG A 42 -8.43 5.34 -19.27
N MET A 43 -8.56 6.47 -18.57
CA MET A 43 -8.04 6.65 -17.23
C MET A 43 -9.08 6.21 -16.18
N VAL A 44 -8.63 5.39 -15.24
CA VAL A 44 -9.43 4.93 -14.10
C VAL A 44 -8.78 5.45 -12.83
N HIS A 45 -9.56 6.14 -12.01
CA HIS A 45 -9.16 6.60 -10.69
C HIS A 45 -9.72 5.65 -9.63
N ALA A 46 -8.90 5.31 -8.64
CA ALA A 46 -9.29 4.55 -7.47
C ALA A 46 -9.39 5.46 -6.26
N TRP A 47 -10.46 5.27 -5.48
CA TRP A 47 -10.80 6.02 -4.29
C TRP A 47 -10.87 5.02 -3.13
N ILE A 48 -10.21 5.31 -2.03
CA ILE A 48 -10.50 4.56 -0.79
C ILE A 48 -11.93 4.89 -0.34
N SER A 49 -12.69 3.87 0.04
CA SER A 49 -14.05 4.07 0.58
C SER A 49 -13.99 4.42 2.07
N ASP A 50 -15.10 4.92 2.60
CA ASP A 50 -15.22 5.16 4.06
C ASP A 50 -15.02 3.86 4.85
N ARG A 51 -15.58 2.75 4.37
CA ARG A 51 -15.33 1.42 4.94
C ARG A 51 -13.85 1.03 4.90
N GLY A 52 -13.15 1.36 3.81
CA GLY A 52 -11.71 1.16 3.70
C GLY A 52 -10.93 1.95 4.75
N LEU A 53 -11.32 3.20 5.00
CA LEU A 53 -10.72 4.05 6.04
C LEU A 53 -11.02 3.53 7.45
N GLU A 54 -12.25 3.10 7.71
CA GLU A 54 -12.64 2.47 8.99
C GLU A 54 -11.80 1.22 9.27
N LEU A 55 -11.64 0.33 8.28
CA LEU A 55 -10.80 -0.85 8.41
C LEU A 55 -9.34 -0.49 8.71
N LEU A 56 -8.79 0.54 8.05
CA LEU A 56 -7.43 1.00 8.35
C LEU A 56 -7.30 1.47 9.81
N ALA A 57 -8.27 2.24 10.32
CA ALA A 57 -8.27 2.69 11.70
C ALA A 57 -8.35 1.53 12.70
N GLU A 58 -9.10 0.46 12.38
CA GLU A 58 -9.14 -0.76 13.19
C GLU A 58 -7.80 -1.53 13.17
N LEU A 59 -7.05 -1.45 12.06
CA LEU A 59 -5.79 -2.15 11.86
C LEU A 59 -4.58 -1.44 12.46
N ASP A 60 -4.62 -0.12 12.70
CA ASP A 60 -3.50 0.64 13.26
C ASP A 60 -2.93 -0.02 14.53
N GLY A 61 -3.79 -0.32 15.50
CA GLY A 61 -3.36 -0.94 16.76
C GLY A 61 -2.74 -2.34 16.60
N PRO A 62 -3.42 -3.30 15.94
CA PRO A 62 -2.86 -4.62 15.62
C PRO A 62 -1.53 -4.57 14.86
N VAL A 63 -1.40 -3.70 13.85
CA VAL A 63 -0.19 -3.55 13.03
C VAL A 63 0.95 -3.01 13.88
N GLU A 64 0.75 -1.94 14.64
CA GLU A 64 1.77 -1.40 15.53
C GLU A 64 2.27 -2.42 16.57
N ARG A 65 1.36 -3.27 17.08
CA ARG A 65 1.73 -4.34 18.01
C ARG A 65 2.58 -5.41 17.32
N ALA A 66 2.21 -5.81 16.11
CA ALA A 66 2.97 -6.79 15.32
C ALA A 66 4.37 -6.25 14.99
N ASP A 67 4.47 -4.99 14.57
CA ASP A 67 5.74 -4.34 14.27
C ASP A 67 6.65 -4.29 15.50
N ARG A 68 6.11 -3.84 16.64
CA ARG A 68 6.84 -3.78 17.91
C ARG A 68 7.30 -5.15 18.39
N ALA A 69 6.48 -6.18 18.20
CA ALA A 69 6.84 -7.56 18.54
C ALA A 69 7.96 -8.07 17.63
N THR A 70 7.90 -7.76 16.33
CA THR A 70 8.89 -8.18 15.32
C THR A 70 10.29 -7.63 15.62
N ILE A 71 10.38 -6.37 16.05
CA ILE A 71 11.68 -5.73 16.35
C ILE A 71 12.08 -5.80 17.83
N LYS A 72 11.33 -6.55 18.66
CA LYS A 72 11.56 -6.62 20.09
C LYS A 72 12.99 -7.11 20.39
N GLY A 73 13.69 -6.38 21.26
CA GLY A 73 15.08 -6.69 21.65
C GLY A 73 16.15 -6.01 20.79
N LEU A 74 15.76 -5.29 19.73
CA LEU A 74 16.67 -4.44 18.97
C LEU A 74 16.70 -3.02 19.55
N SER A 75 17.89 -2.46 19.68
CA SER A 75 18.06 -1.03 19.95
C SER A 75 17.68 -0.20 18.72
N SER A 76 17.31 1.07 18.92
CA SER A 76 17.01 2.00 17.82
C SER A 76 18.15 2.10 16.80
N ARG A 77 19.41 1.98 17.24
CA ARG A 77 20.58 1.95 16.35
C ARG A 77 20.60 0.71 15.47
N GLN A 78 20.26 -0.47 16.01
CA GLN A 78 20.21 -1.71 15.23
C GLN A 78 19.08 -1.65 14.19
N VAL A 79 17.90 -1.15 14.59
CA VAL A 79 16.77 -0.95 13.67
C VAL A 79 17.18 -0.01 12.53
N GLY A 80 17.81 1.13 12.83
CA GLY A 80 18.30 2.06 11.81
C GLY A 80 19.25 1.40 10.81
N ARG A 81 20.20 0.58 11.27
CA ARG A 81 21.13 -0.15 10.39
C ARG A 81 20.42 -1.16 9.48
N ILE A 82 19.37 -1.83 9.97
CA ILE A 82 18.58 -2.76 9.16
C ILE A 82 17.82 -1.99 8.08
N VAL A 83 17.19 -0.86 8.45
CA VAL A 83 16.48 0.00 7.49
C VAL A 83 17.43 0.47 6.38
N GLU A 84 18.61 1.01 6.72
CA GLU A 84 19.61 1.44 5.74
C GLU A 84 20.07 0.31 4.79
N ALA A 85 20.27 -0.90 5.34
CA ALA A 85 20.66 -2.07 4.55
C ALA A 85 19.55 -2.48 3.58
N LEU A 86 18.30 -2.57 4.05
CA LEU A 86 17.14 -2.93 3.23
C LEU A 86 16.85 -1.88 2.15
N GLU A 87 17.01 -0.59 2.45
CA GLU A 87 16.89 0.49 1.46
C GLU A 87 17.94 0.38 0.36
N THR A 88 19.17 -0.01 0.71
CA THR A 88 20.23 -0.26 -0.26
C THR A 88 19.91 -1.47 -1.14
N VAL A 89 19.45 -2.58 -0.54
CA VAL A 89 18.98 -3.75 -1.31
C VAL A 89 17.85 -3.35 -2.26
N ARG A 90 16.86 -2.58 -1.79
CA ARG A 90 15.72 -2.12 -2.60
C ARG A 90 16.16 -1.26 -3.78
N ARG A 91 17.12 -0.35 -3.59
CA ARG A 91 17.69 0.47 -4.69
C ARG A 91 18.41 -0.39 -5.73
N ASN A 92 19.12 -1.43 -5.31
CA ASN A 92 19.86 -2.31 -6.22
C ASN A 92 18.96 -3.28 -6.99
N ALA A 93 17.82 -3.66 -6.41
CA ALA A 93 16.82 -4.51 -7.05
C ALA A 93 15.87 -3.74 -8.00
N GLY A 94 16.02 -2.41 -8.07
CA GLY A 94 15.14 -1.47 -8.77
C GLY A 94 15.29 -1.46 -10.28
#